data_AF-A0ABC9XZG9-F1
#
_entry.id   AF-A0ABC9XZG9-F1
#
_cell.length_a   1.000
_cell.length_b   1.000
_cell.length_c   1.000
_cell.angle_alpha   90.00
_cell.angle_beta   90.00
_cell.angle_gamma   90.00
#
_symmetry.space_group_name_H-M   'P 1'
#
loop_
_entity.id
_entity.type
_entity.pdbx_description
1 polymer ?
#
loop_
_entity_poly.entity_id
_entity_poly.type
_entity_poly.pdbx_seq_one_letter_code
_entity_poly.pdbx_strand_id
1 'polypeptide(L)'
;MGPDEMHLWVLRELVDEVAKPLSIIFEKSWQSGKVPTDWKRGKIMEQILLEIVLGHMEKEEVSSESQYSFTKGKSCLTNLVAFYDGVTALVDKGRVTDIIYLDLCKAFDTVLHNTLVSKLERRGFDGWTTWWIRNWLDGCTQRVVVNGSMSK
;
A
#
# COMPACT_ATOMS: atom_id res chain seq x y z
N MET A 1 -18.97 -14.76 -0.89
CA MET A 1 -18.51 -14.88 0.51
C MET A 1 -17.09 -15.42 0.49
N GLY A 2 -16.14 -14.74 1.14
CA GLY A 2 -14.76 -15.23 1.29
C GLY A 2 -14.63 -16.20 2.47
N PRO A 3 -13.51 -16.94 2.61
CA PRO A 3 -13.40 -18.06 3.54
C PRO A 3 -13.22 -17.67 5.01
N ASP A 4 -13.21 -16.38 5.34
CA ASP A 4 -13.03 -15.92 6.71
C ASP A 4 -14.24 -15.08 7.11
N GLU A 5 -15.25 -15.70 7.72
CA GLU A 5 -16.41 -15.01 8.33
C GLU A 5 -16.03 -14.23 9.61
N MET A 6 -14.77 -13.82 9.76
CA MET A 6 -14.37 -12.88 10.80
C MET A 6 -14.53 -11.45 10.27
N HIS A 7 -15.63 -10.82 10.68
CA HIS A 7 -15.88 -9.41 10.42
C HIS A 7 -14.70 -8.56 10.94
N LEU A 8 -14.26 -7.55 10.16
CA LEU A 8 -13.12 -6.67 10.49
C LEU A 8 -13.20 -6.05 11.90
N TRP A 9 -14.43 -5.95 12.43
CA TRP A 9 -14.73 -5.48 13.78
C TRP A 9 -14.30 -6.46 14.89
N VAL A 10 -14.44 -7.77 14.67
CA VAL A 10 -13.96 -8.82 15.58
C VAL A 10 -12.43 -8.82 15.62
N LEU A 11 -11.79 -8.56 14.48
CA LEU A 11 -10.34 -8.40 14.43
C LEU A 11 -9.89 -7.20 15.25
N ARG A 12 -10.57 -6.05 15.14
CA ARG A 12 -10.31 -4.86 15.97
C ARG A 12 -10.43 -5.12 17.47
N GLU A 13 -11.45 -5.86 17.90
CA GLU A 13 -11.65 -6.26 19.30
C GLU A 13 -10.55 -7.22 19.80
N LEU A 14 -10.08 -8.12 18.95
CA LEU A 14 -9.06 -9.11 19.30
C LEU A 14 -7.62 -8.65 19.05
N VAL A 15 -7.41 -7.45 18.50
CA VAL A 15 -6.07 -6.93 18.13
C VAL A 15 -5.10 -7.10 19.29
N ASP A 16 -5.48 -6.72 20.51
CA ASP A 16 -4.57 -6.75 21.65
C ASP A 16 -4.18 -8.19 22.06
N GLU A 17 -5.11 -9.13 21.92
CA GLU A 17 -4.90 -10.56 22.23
C GLU A 17 -4.02 -11.25 21.17
N VAL A 18 -4.21 -10.92 19.88
CA VAL A 18 -3.41 -11.48 18.80
C VAL A 18 -2.09 -10.73 18.56
N ALA A 19 -1.97 -9.48 19.01
CA ALA A 19 -0.80 -8.64 18.76
C ALA A 19 0.48 -9.26 19.33
N LYS A 20 0.43 -9.81 20.55
CA LYS A 20 1.60 -10.40 21.21
C LYS A 20 2.10 -11.69 20.54
N PRO A 21 1.28 -12.70 20.23
CA PRO A 21 1.74 -13.85 19.47
C PRO A 21 2.15 -13.48 18.04
N LEU A 22 1.44 -12.56 17.39
CA LEU A 22 1.81 -12.09 16.04
C LEU A 22 3.15 -11.37 16.02
N SER A 23 3.46 -10.52 17.00
CA SER A 23 4.75 -9.82 17.07
C SER A 23 5.90 -10.80 17.26
N ILE A 24 5.71 -11.86 18.05
CA ILE A 24 6.71 -12.92 18.22
C ILE A 24 6.93 -13.69 16.91
N ILE A 25 5.86 -14.04 16.19
CA ILE A 25 5.98 -14.74 14.91
C ILE A 25 6.60 -13.81 13.84
N PHE A 26 6.24 -12.52 13.86
CA PHE A 26 6.79 -11.52 12.96
C PHE A 26 8.28 -11.32 13.20
N GLU A 27 8.70 -11.19 14.45
CA GLU A 27 10.12 -11.08 14.81
C GLU A 27 10.90 -12.33 14.38
N LYS A 28 10.34 -13.52 14.57
CA LYS A 28 10.95 -14.77 14.10
C LYS A 28 11.04 -14.84 12.57
N SER A 29 9.99 -14.42 11.87
CA SER A 29 9.97 -14.32 10.40
C SER A 29 10.99 -13.29 9.91
N TRP A 30 11.06 -12.15 10.59
CA TRP A 30 11.99 -11.06 10.34
C TRP A 30 13.42 -11.53 10.46
N GLN A 31 13.81 -12.15 11.59
CA GLN A 31 15.16 -12.64 11.86
C GLN A 31 15.57 -13.81 10.95
N SER A 32 14.64 -14.70 10.62
CA SER A 32 14.92 -15.85 9.76
C SER A 32 14.87 -15.53 8.27
N GLY A 33 14.25 -14.39 7.90
CA GLY A 33 14.01 -14.01 6.52
C GLY A 33 12.97 -14.85 5.77
N LYS A 34 12.35 -15.83 6.45
CA LYS A 34 11.36 -16.74 5.86
C LYS A 34 9.97 -16.18 6.05
N VAL A 35 9.32 -15.83 4.95
CA VAL A 35 7.92 -15.38 4.94
C VAL A 35 6.99 -16.60 4.81
N PRO A 36 6.11 -16.89 5.78
CA PRO A 36 5.12 -17.94 5.67
C PRO A 36 4.18 -17.69 4.48
N THR A 37 3.87 -18.73 3.70
CA THR A 37 2.99 -18.60 2.53
C THR A 37 1.57 -18.18 2.88
N ASP A 38 1.09 -18.52 4.08
CA ASP A 38 -0.25 -18.14 4.54
C ASP A 38 -0.35 -16.64 4.85
N TRP A 39 0.77 -16.00 5.20
CA TRP A 39 0.80 -14.57 5.43
C TRP A 39 0.57 -13.79 4.15
N LYS A 40 1.07 -14.29 3.01
CA LYS A 40 0.83 -13.69 1.69
C LYS A 40 -0.65 -13.72 1.28
N ARG A 41 -1.48 -14.54 1.92
CA ARG A 41 -2.93 -14.64 1.70
C ARG A 41 -3.76 -13.98 2.80
N GLY A 42 -3.15 -13.61 3.91
CA GLY A 42 -3.84 -13.09 5.09
C GLY A 42 -3.95 -11.56 5.07
N LYS A 43 -5.18 -11.04 5.06
CA LYS A 43 -5.45 -9.59 5.11
C LYS A 43 -4.87 -8.89 6.34
N ILE A 44 -4.76 -9.60 7.47
CA ILE A 44 -4.25 -9.04 8.73
C ILE A 44 -2.78 -8.65 8.59
N MET A 45 -1.95 -9.54 8.03
CA MET A 45 -0.53 -9.27 7.83
C MET A 45 -0.30 -8.17 6.80
N GLU A 46 -1.12 -8.15 5.74
CA GLU A 46 -1.10 -7.06 4.75
C GLU A 46 -1.41 -5.70 5.39
N GLN A 47 -2.43 -5.64 6.27
CA GLN A 47 -2.79 -4.42 6.99
C GLN A 47 -1.68 -3.95 7.95
N ILE A 48 -1.09 -4.86 8.71
CA ILE A 48 0.02 -4.51 9.63
C ILE A 48 1.22 -3.98 8.85
N LEU A 49 1.59 -4.65 7.75
CA LEU A 49 2.68 -4.20 6.89
C LEU A 49 2.39 -2.80 6.32
N LEU A 50 1.16 -2.59 5.83
CA LEU A 50 0.71 -1.31 5.29
C LEU A 50 0.85 -0.20 6.34
N GLU A 51 0.39 -0.42 7.58
CA GLU A 51 0.49 0.57 8.65
C GLU A 51 1.94 0.92 9.00
N ILE A 52 2.84 -0.07 9.05
CA ILE A 52 4.26 0.16 9.31
C ILE A 52 4.90 0.98 8.18
N VAL A 53 4.66 0.59 6.92
CA VAL A 53 5.23 1.27 5.75
C VAL A 53 4.70 2.69 5.62
N LEU A 54 3.39 2.90 5.79
CA LEU A 54 2.78 4.22 5.77
C LEU A 54 3.28 5.09 6.92
N GLY A 55 3.39 4.54 8.13
CA GLY A 55 3.92 5.27 9.29
C GLY A 55 5.37 5.71 9.10
N HIS A 56 6.20 4.94 8.39
CA HIS A 56 7.55 5.36 8.01
C HIS A 56 7.52 6.44 6.93
N MET A 57 6.68 6.29 5.90
CA MET A 57 6.57 7.25 4.80
C MET A 57 6.00 8.61 5.23
N GLU A 58 5.10 8.64 6.22
CA GLU A 58 4.54 9.88 6.80
C GLU A 58 5.59 10.66 7.60
N LYS A 59 6.47 9.98 8.33
CA LYS A 59 7.53 10.62 9.15
C LYS A 59 8.63 11.27 8.31
N GLU A 60 8.90 10.72 7.13
CA GLU A 60 9.97 11.16 6.24
C GLU A 60 9.50 12.24 5.22
N GLU A 61 8.27 12.77 5.35
CA GLU A 61 7.64 13.73 4.40
C GLU A 61 7.79 13.34 2.92
N VAL A 62 7.67 12.04 2.64
CA VAL A 62 8.03 11.45 1.35
C VAL A 62 6.99 11.68 0.24
N SER A 63 5.79 12.12 0.60
CA SER A 63 4.64 12.29 -0.30
C SER A 63 4.52 13.72 -0.81
N SER A 64 4.34 13.88 -2.12
CA SER A 64 4.03 15.19 -2.71
C SER A 64 2.71 15.74 -2.16
N GLU A 65 2.62 17.06 -1.98
CA GLU A 65 1.37 17.74 -1.60
C GLU A 65 0.24 17.46 -2.61
N SER A 66 0.57 17.24 -3.88
CA SER A 66 -0.40 16.89 -4.93
C SER A 66 -0.74 15.40 -5.01
N GLN A 67 -0.14 14.55 -4.17
CA GLN A 67 -0.53 13.14 -4.06
C GLN A 67 -1.75 13.03 -3.15
N TYR A 68 -2.87 12.56 -3.70
CA TYR A 68 -4.14 12.39 -2.98
C TYR A 68 -4.50 10.92 -2.72
N SER A 69 -4.03 10.01 -3.57
CA SER A 69 -4.30 8.57 -3.42
C SER A 69 -3.42 7.97 -2.31
N PHE A 70 -4.04 7.14 -1.46
CA PHE A 70 -3.38 6.42 -0.35
C PHE A 70 -2.75 7.33 0.72
N THR A 71 -3.16 8.59 0.81
CA THR A 71 -2.72 9.53 1.86
C THR A 71 -3.85 9.75 2.86
N LYS A 72 -3.54 9.64 4.15
CA LYS A 72 -4.52 9.89 5.21
C LYS A 72 -5.04 11.33 5.14
N GLY A 73 -6.35 11.49 5.29
CA GLY A 73 -7.01 12.79 5.25
C GLY A 73 -7.20 13.39 3.85
N LYS A 74 -6.78 12.70 2.78
CA LYS A 74 -7.03 13.08 1.40
C LYS A 74 -8.05 12.12 0.76
N SER A 75 -8.91 12.67 -0.09
CA SER A 75 -9.98 11.95 -0.80
C SER A 75 -10.02 12.32 -2.29
N CYS A 76 -10.74 11.54 -3.09
CA CYS A 76 -11.02 11.91 -4.49
C CYS A 76 -11.70 13.27 -4.62
N LEU A 77 -12.60 13.61 -3.69
CA LEU A 77 -13.28 14.90 -3.72
C LEU A 77 -12.29 16.05 -3.48
N THR A 78 -11.46 15.93 -2.45
CA THR A 78 -10.44 16.96 -2.16
C THR A 78 -9.40 17.08 -3.27
N ASN A 79 -9.11 15.99 -3.98
CA ASN A 79 -8.24 16.02 -5.17
C ASN A 79 -8.88 16.85 -6.28
N LEU A 80 -10.16 16.61 -6.55
CA LEU A 80 -10.91 17.32 -7.57
C LEU A 80 -11.01 18.82 -7.26
N VAL A 81 -11.30 19.17 -6.00
CA VAL A 81 -11.38 20.57 -5.55
C VAL A 81 -10.03 21.27 -5.74
N ALA A 82 -8.93 20.68 -5.22
CA ALA A 82 -7.61 21.29 -5.36
C ALA A 82 -7.16 21.44 -6.82
N PHE A 83 -7.53 20.47 -7.67
CA PHE A 83 -7.30 20.55 -9.11
C PHE A 83 -8.04 21.73 -9.74
N TYR A 84 -9.35 21.86 -9.51
CA TYR A 84 -10.14 22.95 -10.07
C TYR A 84 -9.73 24.31 -9.54
N ASP A 85 -9.38 24.43 -8.26
CA ASP A 85 -8.86 25.68 -7.69
C ASP A 85 -7.57 26.11 -8.40
N GLY A 86 -6.66 25.17 -8.64
CA GLY A 86 -5.42 25.40 -9.37
C GLY A 86 -5.63 25.84 -10.81
N VAL A 87 -6.53 25.16 -11.54
CA VAL A 87 -6.87 25.50 -12.93
C VAL A 87 -7.56 26.87 -13.01
N THR A 88 -8.54 27.12 -12.14
CA THR A 88 -9.29 28.39 -12.11
C THR A 88 -8.35 29.57 -11.84
N ALA A 89 -7.43 29.43 -10.89
CA ALA A 89 -6.44 30.47 -10.59
C ALA A 89 -5.49 30.80 -11.76
N LEU A 90 -5.22 29.86 -12.67
CA LEU A 90 -4.44 30.10 -13.89
C LEU A 90 -5.28 30.79 -14.97
N VAL A 91 -6.54 30.36 -15.13
CA VAL A 91 -7.49 30.94 -16.08
C VAL A 91 -7.81 32.40 -15.71
N ASP A 92 -8.03 32.70 -14.42
CA ASP A 92 -8.29 34.06 -13.94
C ASP A 92 -7.12 35.02 -14.21
N LYS A 93 -5.90 34.48 -14.33
CA LYS A 93 -4.69 35.24 -14.71
C LYS A 93 -4.54 35.39 -16.23
N GLY A 94 -5.53 34.95 -17.02
CA GLY A 94 -5.51 34.98 -18.48
C GLY A 94 -4.48 34.03 -19.10
N ARG A 95 -4.03 32.99 -18.39
CA ARG A 95 -3.05 32.03 -18.92
C ARG A 95 -3.75 30.92 -19.69
N VAL A 96 -3.22 30.62 -20.87
CA VAL A 96 -3.59 29.40 -21.60
C VAL A 96 -3.16 28.20 -20.76
N THR A 97 -4.11 27.31 -20.47
CA THR A 97 -3.92 26.17 -19.57
C THR A 97 -4.38 24.90 -20.28
N ASP A 98 -3.46 23.97 -20.51
CA ASP A 98 -3.73 22.64 -21.06
C ASP A 98 -3.61 21.59 -19.95
N ILE A 99 -4.52 20.62 -19.96
CA ILE A 99 -4.55 19.53 -18.97
C ILE A 99 -4.25 18.21 -19.68
N ILE A 100 -3.25 17.48 -19.17
CA ILE A 100 -2.87 16.16 -19.69
C ILE A 100 -3.21 15.11 -18.63
N TYR A 101 -4.14 14.22 -18.94
CA TYR A 101 -4.43 13.05 -18.12
C TYR A 101 -3.58 11.86 -18.58
N LEU A 102 -2.79 11.30 -17.66
CA LEU A 102 -1.98 10.11 -17.90
C LEU A 102 -2.56 8.96 -17.08
N ASP A 103 -2.82 7.83 -17.74
CA ASP A 103 -3.21 6.58 -17.10
C ASP A 103 -2.17 5.50 -17.35
N LEU A 104 -1.74 4.82 -16.29
CA LEU A 104 -0.78 3.73 -16.37
C LEU A 104 -1.52 2.42 -16.36
N CYS A 105 -1.54 1.73 -17.51
CA CYS A 105 -2.13 0.40 -17.60
C CYS A 105 -1.46 -0.56 -16.60
N LYS A 106 -2.27 -1.22 -15.77
CA LYS A 106 -1.81 -2.25 -14.82
C LYS A 106 -0.63 -1.81 -13.96
N ALA A 107 -0.73 -0.62 -13.36
CA ALA A 107 0.35 -0.03 -12.58
C ALA A 107 0.93 -0.98 -11.52
N PHE A 108 0.11 -1.79 -10.85
CA PHE A 108 0.59 -2.76 -9.85
C PHE A 108 1.24 -4.02 -10.45
N ASP A 109 0.81 -4.47 -11.63
CA ASP A 109 1.40 -5.63 -12.31
C ASP A 109 2.72 -5.27 -13.02
N THR A 110 2.87 -4.00 -13.40
CA THR A 110 3.98 -3.51 -14.22
C THR A 110 5.16 -3.01 -13.38
N VAL A 111 4.98 -2.81 -12.07
CA VAL A 111 6.05 -2.38 -11.17
C VAL A 111 7.04 -3.53 -10.96
N LEU A 112 8.23 -3.39 -11.56
CA LEU A 112 9.34 -4.31 -11.33
C LEU A 112 9.77 -4.27 -9.85
N HIS A 113 9.87 -5.44 -9.23
CA HIS A 113 10.26 -5.57 -7.82
C HIS A 113 11.60 -4.89 -7.48
N ASN A 114 12.57 -4.94 -8.39
CA ASN A 114 13.86 -4.27 -8.20
C ASN A 114 13.72 -2.74 -8.15
N THR A 115 12.85 -2.17 -8.97
CA THR A 115 12.58 -0.72 -8.97
C THR A 115 11.87 -0.30 -7.69
N LEU A 116 10.92 -1.11 -7.22
CA LEU A 116 10.23 -0.87 -5.95
C LEU A 116 11.21 -0.92 -4.76
N VAL A 117 12.03 -1.97 -4.68
CA VAL A 117 13.04 -2.13 -3.64
C VAL A 117 14.05 -0.98 -3.66
N SER A 118 14.56 -0.61 -4.84
CA SER A 118 15.48 0.54 -4.98
C SER A 118 14.85 1.85 -4.53
N LYS A 119 13.54 2.03 -4.75
CA LYS A 119 12.82 3.20 -4.25
C LYS A 119 12.71 3.18 -2.73
N LEU A 120 12.41 2.03 -2.12
CA LEU A 120 12.34 1.89 -0.66
C LEU A 120 13.69 2.20 0.00
N GLU A 121 14.80 1.67 -0.51
CA GLU A 121 16.15 1.96 -0.01
C GLU A 121 16.45 3.47 -0.07
N ARG A 122 16.11 4.14 -1.17
CA ARG A 122 16.27 5.61 -1.31
C ARG A 122 15.38 6.41 -0.35
N ARG A 123 14.33 5.81 0.20
CA ARG A 123 13.42 6.43 1.17
C ARG A 123 13.80 6.09 2.62
N GLY A 124 15.01 5.56 2.85
CA GLY A 124 15.55 5.34 4.20
C GLY A 124 15.27 3.97 4.80
N PHE A 125 14.61 3.07 4.06
CA PHE A 125 14.47 1.68 4.52
C PHE A 125 15.82 0.97 4.45
N ASP A 126 16.19 0.27 5.53
CA ASP A 126 17.45 -0.45 5.59
C ASP A 126 17.45 -1.71 4.68
N GLY A 127 18.65 -2.24 4.44
CA GLY A 127 18.87 -3.39 3.56
C GLY A 127 18.15 -4.67 4.02
N TRP A 128 17.97 -4.86 5.32
CA TRP A 128 17.28 -6.03 5.85
C TRP A 128 15.77 -5.90 5.62
N THR A 129 15.20 -4.73 5.88
CA THR A 129 13.78 -4.45 5.61
C THR A 129 13.42 -4.64 4.14
N THR A 130 14.23 -4.07 3.26
CA THR A 130 14.03 -4.14 1.81
C THR A 130 14.22 -5.55 1.25
N TRP A 131 15.15 -6.32 1.82
CA TRP A 131 15.32 -7.74 1.51
C TRP A 131 14.12 -8.59 1.96
N TRP A 132 13.61 -8.36 3.18
CA TRP A 132 12.43 -9.07 3.68
C TRP A 132 11.19 -8.76 2.83
N ILE A 133 10.98 -7.48 2.46
CA ILE A 133 9.89 -7.06 1.55
C ILE A 133 10.03 -7.72 0.17
N ARG A 134 11.26 -7.87 -0.34
CA ARG A 134 11.50 -8.58 -1.60
C ARG A 134 11.03 -10.04 -1.50
N ASN A 135 11.37 -10.74 -0.42
CA ASN A 135 10.92 -12.12 -0.19
C ASN A 135 9.40 -12.22 0.02
N TRP A 136 8.79 -11.18 0.60
CA TRP A 136 7.33 -11.07 0.71
C TRP A 136 6.67 -11.00 -0.66
N LEU A 137 7.17 -10.12 -1.54
CA LEU A 137 6.62 -9.90 -2.88
C LEU A 137 6.88 -11.06 -3.85
N ASP A 138 7.94 -11.82 -3.63
CA ASP A 138 8.30 -12.94 -4.49
C ASP A 138 7.19 -14.01 -4.54
N GLY A 139 6.81 -14.46 -5.73
CA GLY A 139 5.74 -15.45 -5.92
C GLY A 139 4.34 -15.02 -5.48
N CYS A 140 4.09 -13.73 -5.22
CA CYS A 140 2.74 -13.22 -4.98
C CYS A 140 1.90 -13.29 -6.28
N THR A 141 0.78 -14.01 -6.22
CA THR A 141 -0.20 -14.09 -7.32
C THR A 141 -1.52 -13.48 -6.88
N GLN A 142 -2.03 -12.47 -7.59
CA GLN A 142 -3.39 -11.99 -7.38
C GLN A 142 -4.39 -12.86 -8.15
N ARG A 143 -5.53 -13.17 -7.52
CA ARG A 143 -6.66 -13.85 -8.16
C ARG A 143 -7.96 -13.13 -7.83
N VAL A 144 -8.80 -12.97 -8.84
CA VAL A 144 -10.11 -12.33 -8.72
C VAL A 144 -11.17 -13.42 -8.62
N VAL A 145 -12.09 -13.29 -7.66
CA VAL A 145 -13.24 -14.19 -7.51
C VAL A 145 -14.51 -13.43 -7.86
N VAL A 146 -15.18 -13.83 -8.93
CA VAL A 146 -16.49 -13.29 -9.34
C VAL A 146 -17.48 -14.42 -9.40
N ASN A 147 -18.57 -14.34 -8.64
CA ASN A 147 -19.64 -15.35 -8.59
C ASN A 147 -19.13 -16.80 -8.38
N GLY A 148 -18.13 -16.97 -7.51
CA GLY A 148 -17.53 -18.28 -7.22
C GLY A 148 -16.55 -18.79 -8.30
N SER A 149 -16.39 -18.09 -9.41
CA SER A 149 -15.39 -18.38 -10.43
C SER A 149 -14.11 -17.61 -10.12
N MET A 150 -12.97 -18.31 -10.14
CA MET A 150 -11.66 -17.74 -9.89
C MET A 150 -10.93 -17.45 -11.20
N SER A 151 -10.25 -16.31 -11.32
CA SER A 151 -9.26 -16.10 -12.36
C SER A 151 -8.10 -17.09 -12.18
N LYS A 152 -7.49 -17.52 -13.30
CA LYS A 152 -6.23 -18.26 -13.26
C LYS A 152 -5.16 -17.47 -12.51
#